data_AF-A0A529FBH9-F1
#
_entry.id   AF-A0A529FBH9-F1
#
_cell.length_a   1.000
_cell.length_b   1.000
_cell.length_c   1.000
_cell.angle_alpha   90.00
_cell.angle_beta   90.00
_cell.angle_gamma   90.00
#
_symmetry.space_group_name_H-M   'P 1'
#
loop_
_entity.id
_entity.type
_entity.pdbx_description
1 polymer ?
#
loop_
_entity_poly.entity_id
_entity_poly.type
_entity_poly.pdbx_seq_one_letter_code
_entity_poly.pdbx_strand_id
1 'polypeptide(L)'
;AYKVAPEALWELGAEVVAINVEPNGFNINKECGSTHPAGLQKKVHEVRADIGIALDGDADRVVIVDENGAIVDGDQIMALIAESWHQSGRLAGGGVVSTVMSNLGLERFLGDMKLQLHRTKVGDRYV
;
A
#
# COMPACT_ATOMS: atom_id res chain seq x y z
N ALA A 1 13.21 -5.99 1.12
CA ALA A 1 12.75 -4.58 1.09
C ALA A 1 13.89 -3.55 1.12
N TYR A 2 14.70 -3.51 2.20
CA TYR A 2 15.52 -2.34 2.57
C TYR A 2 16.49 -1.77 1.52
N LYS A 3 17.08 -2.61 0.66
CA LYS A 3 18.01 -2.18 -0.39
C LYS A 3 17.30 -1.86 -1.70
N VAL A 4 16.43 -2.77 -2.14
CA VAL A 4 15.81 -2.75 -3.47
C VAL A 4 14.80 -1.61 -3.62
N ALA A 5 13.97 -1.35 -2.60
CA ALA A 5 12.91 -0.36 -2.73
C ALA A 5 13.46 1.09 -2.87
N PRO A 6 14.43 1.54 -2.06
CA PRO A 6 15.03 2.86 -2.25
C PRO A 6 15.75 2.99 -3.60
N GLU A 7 16.51 1.98 -4.01
CA GLU A 7 17.24 1.97 -5.30
C GLU A 7 16.26 2.09 -6.48
N ALA A 8 15.20 1.28 -6.50
CA ALA A 8 14.22 1.30 -7.58
C ALA A 8 13.46 2.64 -7.69
N LEU A 9 13.08 3.24 -6.56
CA LEU A 9 12.39 4.54 -6.56
C LEU A 9 13.31 5.66 -7.03
N TRP A 10 14.57 5.64 -6.60
CA TRP A 10 15.57 6.60 -7.04
C TRP A 10 15.86 6.47 -8.54
N GLU A 11 15.97 5.26 -9.07
CA GLU A 11 16.14 5.01 -10.51
C GLU A 11 14.95 5.52 -11.35
N LEU A 12 13.74 5.51 -10.78
CA LEU A 12 12.53 6.10 -11.40
C LEU A 12 12.48 7.63 -11.31
N GLY A 13 13.48 8.27 -10.70
CA GLY A 13 13.63 9.72 -10.62
C GLY A 13 13.06 10.35 -9.34
N ALA A 14 12.69 9.56 -8.33
CA ALA A 14 12.23 10.10 -7.06
C ALA A 14 13.39 10.61 -6.19
N GLU A 15 13.15 11.66 -5.43
CA GLU A 15 13.97 12.00 -4.26
C GLU A 15 13.60 11.03 -3.12
N VAL A 16 14.58 10.27 -2.63
CA VAL A 16 14.32 9.19 -1.67
C VAL A 16 14.95 9.50 -0.31
N VAL A 17 14.10 9.62 0.71
CA VAL A 17 14.51 9.66 2.12
C VAL A 17 14.26 8.29 2.74
N ALA A 18 15.31 7.46 2.77
CA ALA A 18 15.22 6.11 3.32
C ALA A 18 15.33 6.11 4.86
N ILE A 19 14.47 5.33 5.52
CA ILE A 19 14.52 5.05 6.97
C ILE A 19 14.44 3.55 7.23
N ASN A 20 15.02 3.09 8.34
CA ASN A 20 15.02 1.68 8.74
C ASN A 20 15.62 0.73 7.68
N VAL A 21 16.64 1.20 6.95
CA VAL A 21 17.31 0.45 5.87
C VAL A 21 18.65 -0.18 6.27
N GLU A 22 18.94 -0.23 7.57
CA GLU A 22 20.19 -0.79 8.12
C GLU A 22 19.90 -2.06 8.94
N PRO A 23 19.69 -3.22 8.29
CA PRO A 23 19.42 -4.45 9.01
C PRO A 23 20.66 -4.97 9.73
N ASN A 24 20.48 -5.44 10.97
CA ASN A 24 21.55 -6.04 11.79
C ASN A 24 21.30 -7.52 12.14
N GLY A 25 20.29 -8.13 11.52
CA GLY A 25 19.85 -9.50 11.78
C GLY A 25 18.84 -9.66 12.93
N PHE A 26 18.65 -8.63 13.76
CA PHE A 26 17.74 -8.66 14.92
C PHE A 26 16.67 -7.57 14.90
N ASN A 27 16.77 -6.59 13.99
CA ASN A 27 15.92 -5.41 13.93
C ASN A 27 14.84 -5.46 12.83
N ILE A 28 14.59 -6.63 12.23
CA ILE A 28 13.49 -6.79 11.28
C ILE A 28 12.14 -6.49 11.96
N ASN A 29 11.31 -5.65 11.33
CA ASN A 29 9.99 -5.21 11.83
C ASN A 29 10.01 -4.58 13.24
N LYS A 30 11.18 -4.16 13.74
CA LYS A 30 11.29 -3.56 15.07
C LYS A 30 10.87 -2.10 15.02
N GLU A 31 9.64 -1.84 15.48
CA GLU A 31 9.03 -0.50 15.51
C GLU A 31 9.02 0.20 14.13
N CYS A 32 8.97 -0.60 13.07
CA CYS A 32 9.01 -0.14 11.68
C CYS A 32 8.22 -1.06 10.75
N GLY A 33 8.07 -0.64 9.49
CA GLY A 33 7.40 -1.38 8.43
C GLY A 33 5.89 -1.17 8.40
N SER A 34 5.20 -1.97 7.57
CA SER A 34 3.76 -1.83 7.31
C SER A 34 2.89 -1.97 8.57
N THR A 35 3.35 -2.72 9.57
CA THR A 35 2.63 -2.92 10.85
C THR A 35 2.85 -1.80 11.86
N HIS A 36 3.91 -1.00 11.72
CA HIS A 36 4.27 0.09 12.63
C HIS A 36 4.62 1.38 11.85
N PRO A 37 3.63 2.00 11.16
CA PRO A 37 3.88 3.14 10.28
C PRO A 37 4.15 4.47 11.01
N ALA A 38 4.02 4.54 12.34
CA ALA A 38 4.15 5.79 13.11
C ALA A 38 5.47 6.54 12.86
N GLY A 39 6.59 5.80 12.74
CA GLY A 39 7.89 6.38 12.40
C GLY A 39 7.92 6.99 10.99
N LEU A 40 7.27 6.32 10.03
CA LEU A 40 7.13 6.81 8.66
C LEU A 40 6.24 8.05 8.61
N GLN A 41 5.08 8.05 9.27
CA GLN A 41 4.17 9.20 9.33
C GLN A 41 4.88 10.46 9.85
N LYS A 42 5.64 10.31 10.94
CA LYS A 42 6.44 11.40 11.48
C LYS A 42 7.49 11.88 10.47
N LYS A 43 8.18 10.97 9.78
CA LYS A 43 9.22 11.32 8.81
C LYS A 43 8.63 12.05 7.60
N VAL A 44 7.51 11.58 7.05
CA VAL A 44 6.80 12.24 5.94
C VAL A 44 6.50 13.69 6.29
N HIS A 45 5.95 13.94 7.47
CA HIS A 45 5.67 15.30 7.93
C HIS A 45 6.96 16.14 8.16
N GLU A 46 8.00 15.55 8.74
CA GLU A 46 9.28 16.21 9.02
C GLU A 46 9.97 16.71 7.75
N VAL A 47 10.01 15.89 6.71
CA VAL A 47 10.69 16.21 5.44
C VAL A 47 9.74 16.78 4.38
N ARG A 48 8.43 16.87 4.69
CA ARG A 48 7.37 17.28 3.76
C ARG A 48 7.36 16.44 2.48
N ALA A 49 7.49 15.12 2.64
CA ALA A 49 7.42 14.20 1.52
C ALA A 49 5.99 14.13 0.96
N ASP A 50 5.86 13.95 -0.35
CA ASP A 50 4.56 13.79 -1.01
C ASP A 50 3.93 12.41 -0.72
N ILE A 51 4.75 11.40 -0.45
CA ILE A 51 4.30 10.03 -0.19
C ILE A 51 5.28 9.29 0.73
N GLY A 52 4.75 8.54 1.69
CA GLY A 52 5.48 7.55 2.47
C GLY A 52 5.14 6.13 2.02
N ILE A 53 6.15 5.28 1.92
CA ILE A 53 5.99 3.86 1.56
C ILE A 53 6.59 2.98 2.67
N ALA A 54 5.74 2.19 3.32
CA ALA A 54 6.15 1.20 4.32
C ALA A 54 5.98 -0.21 3.76
N LEU A 55 7.07 -0.98 3.71
CA LEU A 55 7.07 -2.40 3.37
C LEU A 55 7.26 -3.22 4.64
N ASP A 56 6.79 -4.47 4.65
CA ASP A 56 7.22 -5.45 5.66
C ASP A 56 8.54 -6.12 5.29
N GLY A 57 8.99 -7.02 6.16
CA GLY A 57 10.31 -7.65 6.11
C GLY A 57 10.59 -8.39 4.79
N ASP A 58 9.63 -9.17 4.33
CA ASP A 58 9.65 -9.92 3.06
C ASP A 58 9.04 -9.16 1.87
N ALA A 59 8.42 -8.00 2.11
CA ALA A 59 7.93 -7.06 1.10
C ALA A 59 6.74 -7.58 0.28
N ASP A 60 5.92 -8.46 0.86
CA ASP A 60 4.65 -8.88 0.25
C ASP A 60 3.50 -7.92 0.61
N ARG A 61 3.68 -7.04 1.60
CA ARG A 61 2.71 -6.01 1.97
C ARG A 61 3.29 -4.61 1.87
N VAL A 62 2.41 -3.69 1.48
CA VAL A 62 2.68 -2.25 1.44
C VAL A 62 1.61 -1.49 2.20
N VAL A 63 2.04 -0.48 2.94
CA VAL A 63 1.19 0.56 3.51
C VAL A 63 1.70 1.90 3.01
N ILE A 64 0.78 2.76 2.59
CA ILE A 64 1.09 4.09 2.09
C ILE A 64 0.73 5.11 3.16
N VAL A 65 1.50 6.19 3.21
CA VAL A 65 1.20 7.37 4.02
C VAL A 65 1.12 8.57 3.07
N ASP A 66 0.04 9.35 3.18
CA ASP A 66 -0.14 10.57 2.38
C ASP A 66 0.71 11.74 2.91
N GLU A 67 0.72 12.86 2.18
CA GLU A 67 1.47 14.06 2.52
C GLU A 67 1.03 14.71 3.86
N ASN A 68 -0.18 14.39 4.32
CA ASN A 68 -0.75 14.86 5.58
C ASN A 68 -0.38 13.92 6.75
N GLY A 69 0.31 12.82 6.47
CA GLY A 69 0.68 11.80 7.45
C GLY A 69 -0.45 10.82 7.78
N ALA A 70 -1.53 10.78 7.01
CA ALA A 70 -2.59 9.80 7.17
C ALA A 70 -2.22 8.46 6.51
N ILE A 71 -2.65 7.36 7.12
CA ILE A 71 -2.43 6.02 6.58
C ILE A 71 -3.46 5.79 5.47
N VAL A 72 -2.97 5.39 4.31
CA VAL A 72 -3.77 4.91 3.19
C VAL A 72 -3.75 3.38 3.22
N ASP A 73 -4.90 2.78 3.52
CA ASP A 73 -5.01 1.34 3.68
C ASP A 73 -5.10 0.58 2.34
N GLY A 74 -5.07 -0.75 2.42
CA GLY A 74 -5.13 -1.61 1.23
C GLY A 74 -6.42 -1.48 0.43
N ASP A 75 -7.55 -1.18 1.06
CA ASP A 75 -8.82 -1.00 0.35
C ASP A 75 -8.79 0.28 -0.49
N GLN A 76 -8.22 1.36 0.03
CA GLN A 76 -8.03 2.61 -0.70
C GLN A 76 -7.06 2.44 -1.88
N ILE A 77 -5.97 1.69 -1.69
CA ILE A 77 -5.02 1.38 -2.77
C ILE A 77 -5.70 0.54 -3.86
N MET A 78 -6.46 -0.49 -3.47
CA MET A 78 -7.22 -1.31 -4.42
C MET A 78 -8.26 -0.50 -5.18
N ALA A 79 -8.98 0.41 -4.51
CA ALA A 79 -9.94 1.32 -5.13
C ALA A 79 -9.28 2.19 -6.21
N LEU A 80 -8.15 2.84 -5.89
CA LEU A 80 -7.39 3.69 -6.81
C LEU A 80 -6.94 2.90 -8.06
N ILE A 81 -6.37 1.72 -7.87
CA ILE A 81 -5.88 0.88 -8.98
C ILE A 81 -7.06 0.39 -9.83
N ALA A 82 -8.14 -0.06 -9.19
CA ALA A 82 -9.33 -0.55 -9.90
C ALA A 82 -9.97 0.54 -10.76
N GLU A 83 -10.10 1.77 -10.24
CA GLU A 83 -10.61 2.91 -11.01
C GLU A 83 -9.72 3.21 -12.22
N SER A 84 -8.40 3.38 -12.00
CA SER A 84 -7.43 3.67 -13.06
C SER A 84 -7.43 2.60 -14.15
N TRP A 85 -7.48 1.32 -13.76
CA TRP A 85 -7.51 0.21 -14.70
C TRP A 85 -8.85 0.06 -15.41
N HIS A 86 -9.96 0.40 -14.75
CA HIS A 86 -11.27 0.42 -15.38
C HIS A 86 -11.35 1.50 -16.46
N GLN A 87 -10.92 2.72 -16.14
CA GLN A 87 -10.90 3.85 -17.08
C GLN A 87 -9.99 3.60 -18.30
N SER A 88 -8.88 2.89 -18.11
CA SER A 88 -7.94 2.53 -19.18
C SER A 88 -8.29 1.22 -19.90
N GLY A 89 -9.40 0.56 -19.54
CA GLY A 89 -9.82 -0.72 -20.13
C GLY A 89 -8.91 -1.91 -19.82
N ARG A 90 -8.02 -1.78 -18.83
CA ARG A 90 -7.08 -2.82 -18.38
C ARG A 90 -7.67 -3.76 -17.34
N LEU A 91 -8.73 -3.34 -16.64
CA LEU A 91 -9.35 -4.14 -15.59
C LEU A 91 -10.12 -5.33 -16.21
N ALA A 92 -9.61 -6.54 -16.00
CA ALA A 92 -10.25 -7.77 -16.43
C ALA A 92 -11.30 -8.25 -15.41
N GLY A 93 -12.26 -9.07 -15.85
CA GLY A 93 -13.23 -9.73 -14.97
C GLY A 93 -14.35 -8.85 -14.42
N GLY A 94 -14.30 -7.53 -14.62
CA GLY A 94 -15.38 -6.61 -14.23
C GLY A 94 -15.48 -6.33 -12.73
N GLY A 95 -14.41 -6.55 -11.97
CA GLY A 95 -14.43 -6.40 -10.52
C GLY A 95 -13.08 -6.57 -9.83
N VAL A 96 -13.11 -6.51 -8.51
CA VAL A 96 -11.97 -6.73 -7.61
C VAL A 96 -12.27 -7.93 -6.71
N VAL A 97 -11.26 -8.76 -6.43
CA VAL A 97 -11.36 -9.84 -5.45
C VAL A 97 -10.73 -9.35 -4.15
N SER A 98 -11.43 -9.50 -3.04
CA SER A 98 -10.86 -9.27 -1.71
C SER A 98 -11.49 -10.21 -0.68
N THR A 99 -10.96 -10.22 0.53
CA THR A 99 -11.52 -11.01 1.62
C THR A 99 -12.79 -10.36 2.21
N VAL A 100 -13.51 -11.11 3.03
CA VAL A 100 -14.62 -10.59 3.85
C VAL A 100 -14.23 -9.43 4.80
N MET A 101 -12.93 -9.17 5.00
CA MET A 101 -12.46 -8.09 5.86
C MET A 101 -12.48 -6.70 5.19
N SER A 102 -12.55 -6.62 3.86
CA SER A 102 -12.60 -5.33 3.17
C SER A 102 -13.86 -4.55 3.52
N ASN A 103 -13.71 -3.25 3.68
CA ASN A 103 -14.71 -2.32 4.13
C ASN A 103 -15.90 -2.24 3.14
N LEU A 104 -17.07 -1.84 3.67
CA LEU A 104 -18.26 -1.54 2.86
C LEU A 104 -18.05 -0.33 1.93
N GLY A 105 -17.17 0.60 2.29
CA GLY A 105 -16.80 1.75 1.47
C GLY A 105 -16.23 1.35 0.11
N LEU A 106 -15.35 0.34 0.08
CA LEU A 106 -14.80 -0.20 -1.16
C LEU A 106 -15.90 -0.78 -2.07
N GLU A 107 -16.83 -1.55 -1.49
CA GLU A 107 -17.95 -2.14 -2.24
C GLU A 107 -18.86 -1.09 -2.86
N ARG A 108 -19.17 -0.03 -2.13
CA ARG A 108 -19.98 1.10 -2.63
C ARG A 108 -19.26 1.83 -3.75
N PHE A 109 -17.99 2.16 -3.55
CA PHE A 109 -17.17 2.86 -4.54
C PHE A 109 -17.06 2.07 -5.85
N LEU A 110 -16.82 0.76 -5.78
CA LEU A 110 -16.81 -0.11 -6.96
C LEU A 110 -18.20 -0.20 -7.62
N GLY A 111 -19.26 -0.25 -6.82
CA GLY A 111 -20.64 -0.27 -7.30
C GLY A 111 -21.03 0.96 -8.13
N ASP A 112 -20.56 2.14 -7.74
CA ASP A 112 -20.79 3.39 -8.50
C ASP A 112 -20.17 3.35 -9.91
N MET A 113 -19.08 2.57 -10.08
CA MET A 113 -18.43 2.29 -11.36
C MET A 113 -18.97 1.04 -12.07
N LYS A 114 -20.02 0.40 -11.53
CA LYS A 114 -20.57 -0.89 -12.01
C LYS A 114 -19.56 -2.04 -11.97
N LEU A 115 -18.62 -1.99 -11.03
CA LEU A 115 -17.66 -3.06 -10.74
C LEU A 115 -18.16 -3.91 -9.58
N GLN A 116 -17.87 -5.22 -9.63
CA GLN A 116 -18.22 -6.15 -8.57
C GLN A 116 -17.09 -6.30 -7.55
N LEU A 117 -17.42 -6.42 -6.27
CA LEU A 117 -16.48 -6.86 -5.24
C LEU A 117 -16.74 -8.33 -4.92
N HIS A 118 -15.85 -9.21 -5.34
CA HIS A 118 -15.92 -10.64 -5.02
C HIS A 118 -15.27 -10.89 -3.66
N ARG A 119 -16.07 -11.36 -2.69
CA ARG A 119 -15.61 -11.60 -1.33
C ARG A 119 -15.21 -13.06 -1.12
N THR A 120 -14.01 -13.28 -0.60
CA THR A 120 -13.45 -14.60 -0.27
C THR A 120 -13.20 -14.74 1.23
N LYS A 121 -12.85 -15.94 1.70
CA LYS A 121 -12.44 -16.15 3.10
C LYS A 121 -11.11 -15.44 3.38
N VAL A 122 -10.87 -15.12 4.64
CA VAL A 122 -9.59 -14.52 5.06
C VAL A 122 -8.43 -15.47 4.77
N GLY A 123 -7.42 -14.96 4.07
CA GLY A 123 -6.21 -15.68 3.69
C GLY A 123 -5.80 -15.39 2.25
N ASP A 124 -4.51 -15.12 2.06
CA ASP A 124 -3.86 -14.92 0.75
C ASP A 124 -4.18 -16.02 -0.26
N ARG A 125 -4.25 -17.28 0.21
CA ARG A 125 -4.57 -18.46 -0.61
C ARG A 125 -5.94 -18.41 -1.30
N TYR A 126 -6.89 -17.65 -0.77
CA TYR A 126 -8.26 -17.60 -1.31
C TYR A 126 -8.49 -16.45 -2.29
N VAL A 127 -7.60 -15.47 -2.30
CA VAL A 127 -7.63 -14.30 -3.19
C VAL A 127 -6.84 -14.64 -4.45
#